data_AF-A0A3D4HR04-F1
#
_entry.id   AF-A0A3D4HR04-F1
#
_cell.length_a   1.000
_cell.length_b   1.000
_cell.length_c   1.000
_cell.angle_alpha   90.00
_cell.angle_beta   90.00
_cell.angle_gamma   90.00
#
_symmetry.space_group_name_H-M   'P 1'
#
loop_
_entity.id
_entity.type
_entity.pdbx_description
1 polymer ?
#
loop_
_entity_poly.entity_id
_entity_poly.type
_entity_poly.pdbx_seq_one_letter_code
_entity_poly.pdbx_strand_id
1 'polypeptide(L)'
;CSDKTGTLTQNKMTVVKTYTSNHLAQIPQETTSLLASPSETELIRSLVLCSDATYENGQGTGDPTEVALVVLGEKYNLKKHELNEKH
;
A
#
# COMPACT_ATOMS: atom_id res chain seq x y z
N CYS A 1 9.07 23.29 23.46
CA CYS A 1 8.90 21.82 23.33
C CYS A 1 7.68 21.57 22.48
N SER A 2 7.87 21.40 21.17
CA SER A 2 6.77 21.06 20.28
C SER A 2 6.56 19.56 20.35
N ASP A 3 5.45 19.16 20.96
CA ASP A 3 5.00 17.77 20.98
C ASP A 3 4.74 17.34 19.52
N LYS A 4 5.36 16.24 19.09
CA LYS A 4 5.31 15.74 17.69
C LYS A 4 3.90 15.25 17.34
N THR A 5 3.06 15.05 18.35
CA THR A 5 1.75 14.43 18.24
C THR A 5 0.70 15.47 17.86
N GLY A 6 0.64 15.84 16.58
CA GLY A 6 -0.50 16.57 16.03
C GLY A 6 -0.23 17.59 14.92
N THR A 7 1.02 17.87 14.51
CA THR A 7 1.28 18.99 13.56
C THR A 7 2.02 18.62 12.28
N LEU A 8 2.67 17.45 12.16
CA LEU A 8 3.55 17.15 11.01
C LEU A 8 3.35 15.78 10.34
N THR A 9 2.61 14.86 10.95
CA THR A 9 2.39 13.53 10.36
C THR A 9 0.92 13.13 10.52
N GLN A 10 0.26 12.78 9.42
CA GLN A 10 -0.91 11.91 9.53
C GLN A 10 -0.42 10.64 10.20
N ASN A 11 -1.07 10.19 11.28
CA ASN A 11 -0.72 8.94 11.97
C ASN A 11 -1.11 7.72 11.11
N LYS A 12 -0.59 7.67 9.88
CA LYS A 12 -0.92 6.73 8.82
C LYS A 12 0.38 6.22 8.21
N MET A 13 0.67 4.96 8.44
CA MET A 13 1.80 4.28 7.81
C MET A 13 1.59 4.26 6.29
N THR A 14 2.64 4.56 5.53
CA THR A 14 2.59 4.64 4.06
C THR A 14 3.85 4.03 3.47
N VAL A 15 3.71 3.18 2.45
CA VAL A 15 4.85 2.62 1.72
C VAL A 15 5.52 3.72 0.90
N VAL A 16 6.83 3.89 1.09
CA VAL A 16 7.63 4.94 0.43
C VAL A 16 8.49 4.41 -0.72
N LYS A 17 8.89 3.14 -0.66
CA LYS A 17 9.75 2.49 -1.64
C LYS A 17 9.41 1.01 -1.74
N THR A 18 9.59 0.44 -2.93
CA THR A 18 9.55 -1.01 -3.17
C THR A 18 10.89 -1.47 -3.71
N TYR A 19 11.24 -2.72 -3.45
CA TYR A 19 12.45 -3.34 -3.98
C TYR A 19 12.11 -4.71 -4.55
N THR A 20 12.38 -4.92 -5.84
CA THR A 20 12.09 -6.19 -6.54
C THR A 20 13.07 -6.38 -7.67
N SER A 21 13.59 -7.60 -7.85
CA SER A 21 14.47 -7.95 -8.98
C SER A 21 15.64 -6.97 -9.18
N ASN A 22 16.31 -6.59 -8.09
CA ASN A 22 17.38 -5.59 -8.05
C ASN A 22 16.98 -4.16 -8.49
N HIS A 23 15.69 -3.86 -8.54
CA HIS A 23 15.15 -2.54 -8.83
C HIS A 23 14.57 -1.90 -7.57
N LEU A 24 15.07 -0.72 -7.20
CA LEU A 24 14.52 0.12 -6.13
C LEU A 24 13.63 1.19 -6.74
N ALA A 25 12.32 1.12 -6.49
CA ALA A 25 11.37 2.12 -6.95
C ALA A 25 10.90 3.00 -5.78
N GLN A 26 10.73 4.30 -6.05
CA GLN A 26 10.12 5.24 -5.11
C GLN A 26 8.64 5.38 -5.42
N ILE A 27 7.80 5.32 -4.39
CA ILE A 27 6.35 5.38 -4.54
C ILE A 27 5.87 6.83 -4.33
N PRO A 28 5.27 7.48 -5.34
CA PRO A 28 4.66 8.79 -5.15
C PRO A 28 3.53 8.74 -4.11
N GLN A 29 3.49 9.72 -3.20
CA GLN A 29 2.50 9.73 -2.12
C GLN A 29 1.10 10.14 -2.58
N GLU A 30 1.01 11.12 -3.47
CA GLU A 30 -0.24 11.73 -3.94
C GLU A 30 -0.79 11.10 -5.24
N THR A 31 -0.01 10.24 -5.91
CA THR A 31 -0.40 9.66 -7.21
C THR A 31 -1.08 8.31 -7.02
N THR A 32 -2.21 8.15 -7.71
CA THR A 32 -2.95 6.89 -7.85
C THR A 32 -2.81 6.35 -9.28
N SER A 33 -3.21 5.10 -9.49
CA SER A 33 -3.17 4.42 -10.79
C SER A 33 -1.77 4.34 -11.43
N LEU A 34 -0.78 4.01 -10.60
CA LEU A 34 0.58 3.75 -11.03
C LEU A 34 0.65 2.47 -11.89
N LEU A 35 1.60 2.47 -12.83
CA LEU A 35 1.92 1.29 -13.63
C LEU A 35 3.07 0.53 -12.94
N ALA A 36 2.89 -0.76 -12.70
CA ALA A 36 3.91 -1.66 -12.19
C ALA A 36 4.50 -2.50 -13.32
N SER A 37 5.79 -2.83 -13.21
CA SER A 37 6.36 -3.93 -13.98
C SER A 37 5.72 -5.27 -13.58
N PRO A 38 5.85 -6.34 -14.38
CA PRO A 38 5.31 -7.66 -14.01
C PRO A 38 5.81 -8.15 -12.64
N SER A 39 7.10 -7.96 -12.35
CA SER A 39 7.69 -8.37 -11.07
C SER A 39 7.15 -7.57 -9.89
N GLU A 40 7.00 -6.26 -10.04
CA GLU A 40 6.38 -5.40 -9.00
C GLU A 40 4.90 -5.74 -8.81
N THR A 41 4.20 -6.07 -9.89
CA THR A 41 2.80 -6.49 -9.85
C THR A 41 2.64 -7.75 -9.00
N GLU A 42 3.50 -8.77 -9.19
CA GLU A 42 3.48 -9.97 -8.35
C GLU A 42 3.84 -9.66 -6.90
N LEU A 43 4.88 -8.86 -6.65
CA LEU A 43 5.24 -8.45 -5.29
C LEU A 43 4.03 -7.81 -4.58
N ILE A 44 3.44 -6.79 -5.20
CA ILE A 44 2.32 -6.03 -4.61
C ILE A 44 1.11 -6.96 -4.43
N ARG A 45 0.81 -7.81 -5.41
CA ARG A 45 -0.28 -8.79 -5.30
C ARG A 45 -0.08 -9.72 -4.11
N SER A 46 1.12 -10.30 -3.92
CA SER A 46 1.42 -11.14 -2.77
C SER A 46 1.25 -10.39 -1.45
N LEU A 47 1.74 -9.15 -1.36
CA LEU A 47 1.60 -8.32 -0.15
C LEU A 47 0.13 -8.04 0.19
N VAL A 48 -0.70 -7.76 -0.80
CA VAL A 48 -2.13 -7.48 -0.61
C VAL A 48 -2.92 -8.73 -0.23
N LEU A 49 -2.67 -9.86 -0.89
CA LEU A 49 -3.35 -11.13 -0.61
C LEU A 49 -2.97 -11.72 0.75
N CYS A 50 -1.72 -11.55 1.18
CA CYS A 50 -1.24 -12.07 2.47
C CYS A 50 -1.52 -11.16 3.67
N SER A 51 -2.04 -9.95 3.44
CA SER A 51 -2.39 -9.01 4.50
C SER A 51 -3.78 -9.35 5.05
N ASP A 52 -4.00 -9.29 6.36
CA ASP A 52 -5.35 -9.45 6.95
C ASP A 52 -6.15 -8.13 6.92
N ALA A 53 -5.47 -6.99 6.83
CA ALA A 53 -6.11 -5.68 6.76
C ALA A 53 -7.09 -5.49 5.58
N THR A 54 -8.07 -4.63 5.76
CA THR A 54 -9.00 -4.18 4.70
C THR A 54 -8.87 -2.69 4.47
N TYR A 55 -9.22 -2.25 3.26
CA TYR A 55 -9.25 -0.83 2.91
C TYR A 55 -10.43 -0.56 2.00
N GLU A 56 -11.41 0.20 2.49
CA GLU A 56 -12.64 0.51 1.77
C GLU A 56 -13.03 1.96 2.04
N ASN A 57 -13.53 2.67 1.02
CA ASN A 57 -14.03 4.05 1.15
C ASN A 57 -13.04 5.03 1.83
N GLY A 58 -11.74 4.82 1.63
CA GLY A 58 -10.70 5.66 2.24
C GLY A 58 -10.32 5.29 3.68
N GLN A 59 -10.97 4.29 4.26
CA GLN A 59 -10.76 3.83 5.64
C GLN A 59 -10.13 2.44 5.67
N GLY A 60 -9.03 2.32 6.42
CA GLY A 60 -8.32 1.06 6.61
C GLY A 60 -8.61 0.45 7.99
N THR A 61 -8.76 -0.86 8.04
CA THR A 61 -8.94 -1.63 9.27
C THR A 61 -7.88 -2.72 9.35
N GLY A 62 -7.19 -2.85 10.49
CA GLY A 62 -6.11 -3.82 10.70
C GLY A 62 -4.86 -3.16 11.30
N ASP A 63 -3.74 -3.87 11.24
CA ASP A 63 -2.45 -3.29 11.64
C ASP A 63 -2.07 -2.14 10.68
N PRO A 64 -1.52 -1.00 11.18
CA PRO A 64 -1.14 0.12 10.33
C PRO A 64 -0.21 -0.26 9.17
N THR A 65 0.68 -1.23 9.36
CA THR A 65 1.61 -1.70 8.34
C THR A 65 0.88 -2.46 7.24
N GLU A 66 0.00 -3.37 7.62
CA GLU A 66 -0.83 -4.15 6.69
C GLU A 66 -1.77 -3.25 5.90
N VAL A 67 -2.42 -2.29 6.56
CA VAL A 67 -3.23 -1.27 5.89
C VAL A 67 -2.39 -0.50 4.85
N ALA A 68 -1.13 -0.18 5.16
CA ALA A 68 -0.26 0.49 4.21
C ALA A 68 0.05 -0.37 2.95
N LEU A 69 0.15 -1.69 3.11
CA LEU A 69 0.33 -2.63 2.00
C LEU A 69 -0.92 -2.74 1.13
N VAL A 70 -2.11 -2.79 1.74
CA VAL A 70 -3.39 -2.80 0.98
C VAL A 70 -3.58 -1.49 0.23
N VAL A 71 -3.27 -0.36 0.86
CA VAL A 71 -3.30 0.97 0.22
C VAL A 71 -2.29 1.07 -0.93
N LEU A 72 -1.12 0.43 -0.81
CA LEU A 72 -0.19 0.31 -1.94
C LEU A 72 -0.84 -0.43 -3.11
N GLY A 73 -1.55 -1.54 -2.86
CA GLY A 73 -2.32 -2.26 -3.86
C GLY A 73 -3.31 -1.36 -4.62
N GLU A 74 -4.10 -0.57 -3.89
CA GLU A 74 -5.04 0.40 -4.48
C GLU A 74 -4.34 1.40 -5.43
N LYS A 75 -3.14 1.87 -5.08
CA LYS A 75 -2.37 2.77 -5.95
C LYS A 75 -1.98 2.14 -7.28
N TYR A 76 -1.85 0.82 -7.35
CA TYR A 76 -1.52 0.08 -8.56
C TYR A 76 -2.74 -0.59 -9.22
N ASN A 77 -3.97 -0.22 -8.81
CA ASN A 77 -5.23 -0.84 -9.25
C ASN A 77 -5.30 -2.35 -8.94
N LEU A 78 -4.63 -2.79 -7.88
CA LEU A 78 -4.64 -4.17 -7.37
C LEU A 78 -5.48 -4.21 -6.08
N LYS A 79 -6.79 -4.02 -6.23
CA LYS A 79 -7.70 -3.92 -5.09
C LYS A 79 -7.86 -5.28 -4.41
N LYS A 80 -7.84 -5.29 -3.08
CA LYS A 80 -7.90 -6.54 -2.31
C LYS A 80 -9.17 -7.35 -2.60
N HIS A 81 -10.33 -6.69 -2.68
CA HIS A 81 -11.59 -7.40 -2.98
C HIS A 81 -11.57 -8.05 -4.37
N GLU A 82 -11.09 -7.33 -5.39
CA GLU A 82 -10.99 -7.87 -6.76
C GLU A 82 -9.98 -9.02 -6.86
N LEU A 83 -8.93 -9.01 -6.03
CA LEU A 83 -7.93 -10.09 -5.97
C LEU A 83 -8.48 -11.32 -5.24
N ASN A 84 -9.23 -11.13 -4.15
CA ASN A 84 -9.86 -12.22 -3.41
C ASN A 84 -10.98 -12.92 -4.19
N GLU A 85 -11.64 -12.24 -5.11
CA GLU A 85 -12.64 -12.90 -5.98
C GLU A 85 -11.98 -13.78 -7.07
N LYS A 86 -10.72 -13.51 -7.40
CA LYS A 86 -9.98 -14.23 -8.46
C LYS A 86 -9.21 -15.45 -7.95
N HIS A 87 -9.07 -15.61 -6.63
CA HIS A 87 -8.24 -16.62 -5.97
C HIS A 87 -9.01 -17.29 -4.83
#